data_AF-A0A345CNQ3-F1
#
_entry.id   AF-A0A345CNQ3-F1
#
_cell.length_a   1.000
_cell.length_b   1.000
_cell.length_c   1.000
_cell.angle_alpha   90.00
_cell.angle_beta   90.00
_cell.angle_gamma   90.00
#
_symmetry.space_group_name_H-M   'P 1'
#
loop_
_entity.id
_entity.type
_entity.pdbx_description
1 polymer ?
#
loop_
_entity_poly.entity_id
_entity_poly.type
_entity_poly.pdbx_seq_one_letter_code
_entity_poly.pdbx_strand_id
1 'polypeptide(L)' 'MAEDECAVRGTKVGRPRKYEMKSDKQRAYITQKLQTKVQTKVLLSPDGRDTLNKLCKLRGVTQGELVTELIKKYASEVLD' A
#
# COMPACT_ATOMS: atom_id res chain seq x y z
N MET A 1 31.75 -27.11 37.94
CA MET A 1 30.99 -28.37 37.79
C MET A 1 29.85 -28.29 38.78
N ALA A 2 28.56 -28.37 38.45
CA ALA A 2 27.80 -28.56 37.21
C ALA A 2 26.51 -27.75 37.40
N GLU A 3 26.10 -26.94 36.41
CA GLU A 3 24.88 -27.18 35.61
C GLU A 3 23.64 -27.52 36.44
N ASP A 4 22.81 -26.50 36.67
CA ASP A 4 21.37 -26.67 36.76
C ASP A 4 20.71 -25.70 35.79
N GLU A 5 20.41 -26.25 34.62
CA GLU A 5 19.58 -25.68 33.57
C GLU A 5 18.11 -25.56 34.02
N CYS A 6 17.37 -24.79 33.24
CA CYS A 6 15.93 -24.90 33.03
C CYS A 6 15.01 -24.34 34.13
N ALA A 7 14.54 -23.13 33.83
CA ALA A 7 13.15 -22.88 33.40
C ALA A 7 12.54 -21.70 34.14
N VAL A 8 12.90 -20.49 33.71
CA VAL A 8 12.08 -19.30 33.97
C VAL A 8 10.78 -19.47 33.18
N ARG A 9 9.83 -20.14 33.82
CA ARG A 9 8.46 -20.37 33.36
C ARG A 9 7.77 -19.03 33.06
N GLY A 10 7.59 -18.75 31.78
CA GLY A 10 6.34 -18.20 31.24
C GLY A 10 5.88 -16.83 31.71
N THR A 11 6.72 -15.79 31.63
CA THR A 11 6.16 -14.45 31.44
C THR A 11 5.76 -14.30 29.98
N LYS A 12 4.45 -14.23 29.70
CA LYS A 12 3.96 -13.78 28.39
C LYS A 12 4.46 -12.36 28.19
N VAL A 13 5.62 -12.22 27.56
CA VAL A 13 6.16 -10.92 27.15
C VAL A 13 5.14 -10.38 26.15
N GLY A 14 4.31 -9.43 26.60
CA GLY A 14 3.32 -8.80 25.73
C GLY A 14 4.00 -8.27 24.48
N ARG A 15 3.34 -8.38 23.31
CA ARG A 15 3.91 -7.87 22.06
C ARG A 15 4.43 -6.44 22.27
N PRO A 16 5.66 -6.12 21.84
CA PRO A 16 6.21 -4.78 21.94
C PRO A 16 5.20 -3.77 21.39
N ARG A 17 5.02 -2.64 22.10
CA ARG A 17 4.13 -1.58 21.62
C ARG A 17 4.67 -1.10 20.27
N LYS A 18 3.85 -1.18 19.22
CA LYS A 18 4.20 -0.72 17.85
C LYS A 18 4.66 0.75 17.80
N TYR A 19 4.25 1.55 18.78
CA TYR A 19 4.63 2.96 18.92
C TYR A 19 4.86 3.27 20.40
N GLU A 20 5.98 3.93 20.71
CA GLU A 20 6.37 4.29 22.08
C GLU A 20 5.57 5.48 22.60
N MET A 21 5.36 6.51 21.78
CA MET A 21 4.63 7.73 22.17
C MET A 21 3.26 7.89 21.47
N LYS A 22 2.37 8.68 22.10
CA LYS A 22 1.05 9.03 21.50
C LYS A 22 1.20 9.87 20.22
N SER A 23 2.23 10.72 20.15
CA SER A 23 2.60 11.52 18.98
C SER A 23 2.94 10.64 17.76
N ASP A 24 3.67 9.55 17.97
CA ASP A 24 4.06 8.64 16.89
C ASP A 24 2.85 7.88 16.33
N LYS A 25 1.90 7.52 17.21
CA LYS A 25 0.61 6.95 16.78
C LYS A 25 -0.16 7.94 15.90
N GLN A 26 -0.19 9.20 16.28
CA GLN A 26 -0.90 10.24 15.52
C GLN A 26 -0.23 10.52 14.17
N ARG A 27 1.11 10.61 14.13
CA ARG A 27 1.88 10.74 12.89
C ARG A 27 1.64 9.55 11.96
N ALA A 28 1.73 8.33 12.47
CA ALA A 28 1.48 7.13 11.67
C ALA A 28 0.04 7.06 11.16
N TYR A 29 -0.94 7.45 11.98
CA TYR A 29 -2.35 7.50 11.57
C TYR A 29 -2.60 8.52 10.46
N ILE A 30 -2.00 9.72 10.56
CA ILE A 30 -2.11 10.76 9.52
C ILE A 30 -1.44 10.29 8.22
N THR A 31 -0.23 9.72 8.29
CA THR A 31 0.45 9.16 7.11
C THR A 31 -0.39 8.06 6.46
N GLN A 32 -1.02 7.18 7.26
CA GLN A 32 -1.90 6.14 6.74
C GLN A 32 -3.18 6.70 6.10
N LYS A 33 -3.75 7.76 6.68
CA LYS A 33 -4.90 8.49 6.12
C LYS A 33 -4.56 9.21 4.82
N LEU A 34 -3.37 9.80 4.69
CA LEU A 34 -2.91 10.44 3.46
C LEU A 34 -2.57 9.41 2.36
N GLN A 35 -2.18 8.20 2.77
CA GLN A 35 -1.90 7.07 1.89
C GLN A 35 -3.13 6.20 1.60
N THR A 36 -4.36 6.63 1.92
CA THR A 36 -5.54 5.83 1.62
C THR A 36 -5.70 5.67 0.12
N LYS A 37 -5.19 4.54 -0.39
CA LYS A 37 -5.44 4.07 -1.74
C LYS A 37 -6.91 3.70 -1.83
N VAL A 38 -7.63 4.36 -2.72
CA VAL A 38 -8.99 3.98 -3.08
C VAL A 38 -8.90 2.91 -4.16
N GLN A 39 -9.61 1.79 -3.98
CA GLN A 39 -9.75 0.80 -5.03
C GLN A 39 -10.95 1.17 -5.91
N THR A 40 -10.70 1.34 -7.21
CA THR A 40 -11.74 1.59 -8.21
C THR A 40 -11.84 0.40 -9.13
N LYS A 41 -13.06 -0.11 -9.35
CA LYS A 41 -13.34 -1.14 -10.35
C LYS A 41 -13.80 -0.45 -11.63
N VAL A 42 -13.15 -0.75 -12.75
CA VAL A 42 -13.47 -0.20 -14.06
C VAL A 42 -13.83 -1.36 -15.00
N LEU A 43 -14.91 -1.20 -15.75
CA LEU A 43 -15.28 -2.10 -16.83
C LEU A 43 -14.72 -1.53 -18.13
N LEU A 44 -13.98 -2.35 -18.87
CA LEU A 44 -13.42 -2.01 -20.17
C LEU A 44 -13.93 -3.00 -21.21
N SER A 45 -13.99 -2.57 -22.47
CA SER A 45 -14.19 -3.49 -23.58
C SER A 45 -13.01 -4.48 -23.68
N PRO A 46 -13.20 -5.66 -24.28
CA PRO A 46 -12.13 -6.62 -24.50
C PRO A 46 -10.92 -6.01 -25.22
N ASP A 47 -11.16 -5.26 -26.30
CA ASP A 47 -10.10 -4.59 -27.06
C ASP A 47 -9.37 -3.51 -26.24
N GLY A 48 -10.12 -2.80 -25.38
CA GLY A 48 -9.57 -1.81 -24.47
C GLY A 48 -8.65 -2.44 -23.42
N ARG A 49 -9.04 -3.59 -22.88
CA ARG A 49 -8.21 -4.37 -21.94
C ARG A 49 -6.93 -4.87 -22.61
N ASP A 50 -7.02 -5.38 -23.83
CA ASP A 50 -5.85 -5.86 -24.56
C ASP A 50 -4.87 -4.75 -24.90
N THR A 51 -5.41 -3.59 -25.30
CA THR A 51 -4.61 -2.38 -25.55
C THR A 51 -3.91 -1.92 -24.28
N LEU A 52 -4.64 -1.86 -23.15
CA LEU A 52 -4.07 -1.50 -21.85
C LEU A 52 -2.93 -2.45 -21.46
N ASN A 53 -3.13 -3.76 -21.61
CA ASN A 53 -2.10 -4.76 -21.29
C ASN A 53 -0.85 -4.61 -22.17
N LYS A 54 -1.01 -4.37 -23.47
CA LYS A 54 0.12 -4.12 -24.38
C LYS A 54 0.89 -2.86 -23.97
N LEU A 55 0.20 -1.78 -23.62
CA LEU A 55 0.81 -0.54 -23.16
C LEU A 55 1.56 -0.71 -21.83
N CYS A 56 0.98 -1.44 -20.87
CA CYS A 56 1.65 -1.78 -19.62
C CYS A 56 2.96 -2.54 -19.87
N LYS A 57 2.95 -3.53 -20.77
CA LYS A 57 4.15 -4.30 -21.13
C LYS A 57 5.21 -3.45 -21.83
N LEU A 58 4.80 -2.58 -22.76
CA LEU A 58 5.70 -1.72 -23.51
C LEU A 58 6.42 -0.70 -22.62
N ARG A 59 5.72 -0.16 -21.62
CA ARG A 59 6.25 0.86 -20.70
C ARG A 59 6.86 0.30 -19.42
N GLY A 60 6.66 -0.99 -19.14
CA GLY A 60 7.12 -1.62 -17.89
C GLY A 60 6.39 -1.10 -16.65
N VAL A 61 5.14 -0.64 -16.79
CA VAL A 61 4.34 -0.06 -15.70
C VAL A 61 3.13 -0.93 -15.38
N THR A 62 2.60 -0.76 -14.17
CA THR A 62 1.36 -1.44 -13.76
C THR A 62 0.13 -0.79 -14.40
N GLN A 63 -0.98 -1.55 -14.47
CA GLN A 63 -2.26 -1.01 -14.96
C GLN A 63 -2.74 0.18 -14.14
N GLY A 64 -2.55 0.15 -12.81
CA GLY A 64 -2.98 1.23 -11.93
C GLY A 64 -2.21 2.53 -12.18
N GLU A 65 -0.89 2.44 -12.39
CA GLU A 65 -0.05 3.59 -12.73
C GLU A 65 -0.48 4.20 -14.06
N LEU A 66 -0.62 3.36 -15.10
CA LEU A 66 -1.01 3.82 -16.43
C LEU A 66 -2.39 4.49 -16.44
N VAL A 67 -3.37 3.89 -15.74
CA VAL A 67 -4.72 4.47 -15.61
C VAL A 67 -4.68 5.78 -14.82
N THR A 68 -3.86 5.87 -13.78
CA THR A 68 -3.71 7.11 -13.01
C THR A 68 -3.11 8.24 -13.85
N GLU A 69 -2.09 7.94 -14.67
CA GLU A 69 -1.52 8.89 -15.62
C GLU A 69 -2.55 9.37 -16.64
N LEU A 70 -3.33 8.44 -17.23
CA LEU A 70 -4.41 8.76 -18.16
C LEU A 70 -5.46 9.68 -17.54
N ILE A 71 -5.89 9.38 -16.31
CA ILE A 71 -6.87 10.21 -15.58
C ILE A 71 -6.30 11.62 -15.34
N LYS A 72 -5.05 11.73 -14.90
CA LYS A 72 -4.41 13.03 -14.67
C LYS A 72 -4.30 13.86 -15.95
N LYS A 73 -3.87 13.23 -17.04
CA LYS A 73 -3.73 13.87 -18.35
C LYS A 73 -5.08 14.37 -18.88
N TYR A 74 -6.12 13.53 -18.79
CA TYR A 74 -7.45 13.92 -19.20
C TYR A 74 -8.02 15.03 -18.30
N ALA A 75 -7.79 14.95 -16.99
CA ALA A 75 -8.20 15.99 -16.06
C ALA A 75 -7.57 17.35 -16.38
N SER A 76 -6.26 17.40 -16.72
CA SER A 76 -5.63 18.65 -17.17
C SER A 76 -6.18 19.15 -18.51
N GLU A 77 -6.59 18.27 -19.43
CA GLU A 77 -7.15 18.70 -20.72
C GLU A 77 -8.59 19.22 -20.62
N VAL A 78 -9.32 18.86 -19.57
CA VAL A 78 -10.76 19.17 -19.41
C VAL A 78 -11.02 20.23 -18.33
N LEU A 79 -10.15 20.33 -17.32
CA LEU A 79 -10.34 21.22 -16.17
C LEU A 79 -9.50 22.51 -16.26
N ASP A 80 -8.56 22.60 -17.21
CA ASP A 80 -7.92 23.86 -17.62
C ASP A 80 -8.72 24.53 -18.75
#